data_AF-A0A925J8M7-F1
#
_entry.id   AF-A0A925J8M7-F1
#
_cell.length_a   1.000
_cell.length_b   1.000
_cell.length_c   1.000
_cell.angle_alpha   90.00
_cell.angle_beta   90.00
_cell.angle_gamma   90.00
#
_symmetry.space_group_name_H-M   'P 1'
#
loop_
_entity.id
_entity.type
_entity.pdbx_description
1 polymer ?
#
loop_
_entity_poly.entity_id
_entity_poly.type
_entity_poly.pdbx_seq_one_letter_code
_entity_poly.pdbx_strand_id
1 'polypeptide(L)' 'IPPALRHEFESSLGADLSQVKVHEGAAAILYGAKAFTTGNNIYFEPGAYEPHTDDGKKVLSHEIVHLVQQRSGTIL' A
#
# COMPACT_ATOMS: atom_id res chain seq x y z
N ILE A 1 -1.02 6.57 5.59
CA ILE A 1 -1.53 5.39 6.35
C ILE A 1 -1.82 5.84 7.77
N PRO A 2 -3.00 5.53 8.34
CA PRO A 2 -3.28 5.80 9.75
C PRO A 2 -2.21 5.19 10.67
N PRO A 3 -1.73 5.90 11.71
CA PRO A 3 -0.60 5.44 12.51
C PRO A 3 -0.75 4.04 13.14
N ALA A 4 -1.94 3.74 13.67
CA ALA A 4 -2.23 2.43 14.27
C ALA A 4 -2.16 1.29 13.24
N LEU A 5 -2.74 1.51 12.06
CA LEU A 5 -2.72 0.53 10.97
C LEU A 5 -1.32 0.33 10.41
N ARG A 6 -0.53 1.41 10.32
CA ARG A 6 0.89 1.32 9.91
C ARG A 6 1.66 0.43 10.89
N HIS A 7 1.51 0.66 12.19
CA HIS A 7 2.21 -0.11 13.21
C HIS A 7 1.83 -1.60 13.21
N GLU A 8 0.56 -1.93 12.95
CA GLU A 8 0.09 -3.31 12.80
C GLU A 8 0.79 -4.02 11.64
N PHE A 9 0.91 -3.35 10.48
CA PHE A 9 1.60 -3.90 9.31
C PHE A 9 3.11 -3.98 9.53
N GLU A 10 3.73 -2.96 10.12
CA GLU A 10 5.17 -2.95 10.47
C GLU A 10 5.50 -4.13 11.40
N SER A 11 4.68 -4.38 12.41
CA SER A 11 4.86 -5.51 13.34
C SER A 11 4.65 -6.87 12.68
N SER A 12 3.73 -6.97 11.72
CA SER A 12 3.41 -8.25 11.05
C SER A 12 4.43 -8.62 9.97
N LEU A 13 5.01 -7.62 9.29
CA LEU A 13 5.92 -7.81 8.17
C LEU A 13 7.39 -7.60 8.53
N GLY A 14 7.69 -7.03 9.69
CA GLY A 14 9.06 -6.72 10.11
C GLY A 14 9.74 -5.67 9.23
N ALA A 15 8.97 -4.75 8.64
CA ALA A 15 9.46 -3.75 7.69
C ALA A 15 9.08 -2.33 8.14
N ASP A 16 9.96 -1.35 7.90
CA ASP A 16 9.67 0.06 8.16
C ASP A 16 8.76 0.66 7.07
N LEU A 17 7.58 1.13 7.46
CA LEU A 17 6.63 1.78 6.56
C LEU A 17 6.59 3.31 6.80
N SER A 18 7.50 3.86 7.61
CA SER A 18 7.53 5.30 7.94
C SER A 18 7.67 6.20 6.72
N GLN A 19 8.36 5.72 5.68
CA GLN A 19 8.59 6.43 4.43
C GLN A 19 7.48 6.21 3.38
N VAL A 20 6.46 5.39 3.67
CA VAL A 20 5.40 5.06 2.71
C VAL A 20 4.42 6.23 2.56
N LYS A 21 4.21 6.64 1.31
CA LYS A 21 3.25 7.68 0.94
C LYS A 21 2.09 7.08 0.16
N VAL A 22 0.88 7.50 0.51
CA VAL A 22 -0.33 7.11 -0.19
C VAL A 22 -0.78 8.27 -1.05
N HIS A 23 -1.09 7.99 -2.30
CA HIS A 23 -1.60 8.93 -3.29
C HIS A 23 -2.94 8.41 -3.80
N GLU A 24 -3.88 9.31 -4.00
CA GLU A 24 -5.19 8.98 -4.57
C GLU A 24 -5.40 9.86 -5.81
N GLY A 25 -5.73 9.24 -6.95
CA GLY A 25 -5.96 10.00 -8.18
C GLY A 25 -5.80 9.21 -9.46
N ALA A 26 -5.66 9.95 -10.57
CA ALA A 26 -5.69 9.40 -11.92
C ALA A 26 -4.56 8.43 -12.25
N ALA A 27 -3.46 8.42 -11.48
CA ALA A 27 -2.33 7.53 -11.72
C ALA A 27 -2.75 6.06 -11.75
N ALA A 28 -3.52 5.60 -10.75
CA ALA A 28 -3.99 4.21 -10.70
C ALA A 28 -4.92 3.87 -11.88
N ILE A 29 -5.78 4.82 -12.28
CA ILE A 29 -6.69 4.68 -13.43
C ILE A 29 -5.88 4.49 -14.73
N LEU A 30 -4.80 5.26 -14.94
CA LEU A 30 -3.98 5.18 -16.15
C LEU A 30 -3.29 3.82 -16.31
N TYR A 31 -3.03 3.12 -15.21
CA TYR A 31 -2.49 1.75 -15.21
C TYR A 31 -3.57 0.67 -15.17
N GLY A 32 -4.86 1.06 -15.18
CA GLY A 32 -5.98 0.12 -15.11
C GLY A 32 -6.02 -0.68 -13.80
N ALA A 33 -5.51 -0.12 -12.71
CA ALA A 33 -5.38 -0.79 -11.42
C ALA A 33 -6.23 -0.09 -10.35
N LYS A 34 -6.79 -0.88 -9.42
CA LYS A 34 -7.46 -0.34 -8.22
C LYS A 34 -6.45 0.34 -7.28
N ALA A 35 -5.29 -0.29 -7.12
CA ALA A 35 -4.13 0.28 -6.48
C ALA A 35 -2.86 -0.32 -7.08
N PHE A 36 -1.73 0.37 -6.95
CA PHE A 36 -0.41 -0.18 -7.27
C PHE A 36 0.70 0.47 -6.45
N THR A 37 1.83 -0.22 -6.34
CA THR A 37 2.99 0.21 -5.58
C THR A 37 4.22 0.40 -6.45
N THR A 38 4.92 1.53 -6.22
CA THR A 38 6.25 1.77 -6.80
C THR A 38 7.16 2.51 -5.82
N GLY A 39 8.27 1.85 -5.47
CA GLY A 39 9.20 2.34 -4.46
C GLY A 39 8.52 2.52 -3.10
N ASN A 40 8.45 3.75 -2.59
CA ASN A 40 7.81 4.08 -1.32
C ASN A 40 6.40 4.68 -1.51
N ASN A 41 5.82 4.56 -2.69
CA ASN A 41 4.54 5.18 -3.01
C ASN A 41 3.50 4.11 -3.34
N ILE A 42 2.32 4.23 -2.75
CA ILE A 42 1.13 3.45 -3.06
C ILE A 42 0.12 4.39 -3.70
N TYR A 43 -0.37 4.04 -4.86
CA TYR A 43 -1.36 4.83 -5.61
C TYR A 43 -2.69 4.09 -5.61
N PHE A 44 -3.78 4.80 -5.33
CA PHE A 44 -5.15 4.30 -5.37
C PHE A 44 -5.95 5.06 -6.42
N GLU A 45 -6.93 4.39 -7.02
CA GLU A 45 -7.97 5.09 -7.78
C GLU A 45 -8.85 5.93 -6.82
N PRO A 46 -9.49 7.00 -7.30
CA PRO A 46 -10.38 7.83 -6.49
C PRO A 46 -11.46 6.99 -5.80
N GLY A 47 -11.58 7.13 -4.48
CA GLY A 47 -12.53 6.40 -3.64
C GLY A 47 -12.08 5.00 -3.22
N ALA A 48 -10.96 4.48 -3.71
CA ALA A 48 -10.47 3.15 -3.32
C ALA A 48 -9.61 3.15 -2.05
N TYR A 49 -9.13 4.31 -1.60
CA TYR A 49 -8.36 4.42 -0.36
C TYR A 49 -9.27 4.49 0.86
N GLU A 50 -9.71 3.32 1.35
CA GLU A 50 -10.61 3.20 2.50
C GLU A 50 -9.95 2.45 3.68
N PRO A 51 -8.93 3.02 4.37
CA PRO A 51 -8.15 2.30 5.38
C PRO A 51 -8.94 1.89 6.64
N HIS A 52 -10.21 2.31 6.75
CA HIS A 52 -11.10 1.99 7.85
C HIS A 52 -12.08 0.85 7.54
N THR A 53 -12.21 0.44 6.27
CA THR A 53 -13.06 -0.68 5.86
C THR A 53 -12.22 -1.95 5.72
N ASP A 54 -12.85 -3.12 5.86
CA ASP A 54 -12.14 -4.39 5.67
C ASP A 54 -11.66 -4.57 4.22
N ASP A 55 -12.41 -4.05 3.24
CA ASP A 55 -12.01 -4.08 1.83
C ASP A 55 -10.78 -3.21 1.57
N GLY A 56 -10.80 -1.95 2.01
CA GLY A 56 -9.68 -1.04 1.81
C GLY A 56 -8.43 -1.47 2.58
N LYS A 57 -8.59 -2.07 3.77
CA LYS A 57 -7.46 -2.70 4.50
C LYS A 57 -6.85 -3.87 3.72
N LYS A 58 -7.65 -4.71 3.06
CA LYS A 58 -7.16 -5.82 2.23
C LYS A 58 -6.38 -5.34 1.02
N VAL A 59 -6.88 -4.31 0.33
CA VAL A 59 -6.16 -3.71 -0.80
C VAL A 59 -4.84 -3.10 -0.32
N LEU A 60 -4.87 -2.35 0.77
CA LEU A 60 -3.67 -1.72 1.33
C LEU A 60 -2.64 -2.75 1.79
N SER A 61 -3.05 -3.85 2.43
CA SER A 61 -2.12 -4.90 2.85
C SER A 61 -1.50 -5.63 1.66
N HIS A 62 -2.26 -5.87 0.59
CA HIS A 62 -1.75 -6.44 -0.66
C HIS A 62 -0.61 -5.59 -1.25
N GLU A 63 -0.83 -4.29 -1.35
CA GLU A 63 0.16 -3.33 -1.86
C GLU A 63 1.41 -3.22 -0.97
N ILE A 64 1.23 -3.26 0.35
CA ILE A 64 2.36 -3.22 1.29
C ILE A 64 3.20 -4.50 1.20
N VAL A 65 2.59 -5.66 0.98
CA VAL A 65 3.35 -6.91 0.74
C VAL A 65 4.22 -6.77 -0.51
N HIS A 66 3.66 -6.25 -1.61
CA HIS A 66 4.44 -5.95 -2.82
C HIS A 66 5.58 -4.96 -2.56
N LEU A 67 5.33 -3.92 -1.75
CA LEU A 67 6.36 -2.95 -1.35
C LEU A 67 7.54 -3.63 -0.66
N VAL A 68 7.26 -4.50 0.31
CA VAL A 68 8.29 -5.20 1.09
C VAL A 68 9.06 -6.19 0.22
N GLN A 69 8.37 -6.90 -0.68
CA GLN A 69 9.00 -7.80 -1.65
C GLN A 69 9.91 -7.05 -2.62
N GLN A 70 9.43 -5.94 -3.19
CA GLN A 70 10.22 -5.06 -4.08
C GLN A 70 11.50 -4.57 -3.39
N ARG A 71 11.41 -4.14 -2.12
CA ARG A 71 12.59 -3.68 -1.34
C ARG A 71 13.59 -4.79 -1.06
N SER A 72 13.10 -6.00 -0.84
CA SER A 72 13.96 -7.16 -0.52
C SER A 72 14.62 -7.78 -1.75
N GLY A 73 14.32 -7.28 -2.96
CA GLY A 73 14.81 -7.85 -4.22
C GLY A 73 14.36 -9.29 -4.46
N THR A 74 13.45 -9.81 -3.64
CA THR A 74 12.94 -11.16 -3.73
C THR A 74 11.69 -11.11 -4.59
N ILE A 75 11.84 -11.56 -5.83
CA ILE A 75 10.70 -11.94 -6.67
C ILE A 75 10.27 -13.31 -6.12
N LEU A 76 9.09 -13.37 -5.49
CA LEU A 76 8.41 -14.64 -5.21
C LEU A 76 7.70 -15.14 -6.47
#